data_AF-A0A967MTS7-F1
#
_entry.id   AF-A0A967MTS7-F1
#
_cell.length_a   1.000
_cell.length_b   1.000
_cell.length_c   1.000
_cell.angle_alpha   90.00
_cell.angle_beta   90.00
_cell.angle_gamma   90.00
#
_symmetry.space_group_name_H-M   'P 1'
#
loop_
_entity.id
_entity.type
_entity.pdbx_description
1 polymer ?
#
loop_
_entity_poly.entity_id
_entity_poly.type
_entity_poly.pdbx_seq_one_letter_code
_entity_poly.pdbx_strand_id
1 'polypeptide(L)'
;GALGTDTGGSVRLPAAMCGVIGLKGTLTRTSRHGLLPQSHSMELPGPLARTARDCARMMSVIAGHDPSDAKTSHRRVPDYESTLERPVRGMRIGVPRAELRAATSTEVDALLDASLAVYGELGAEIVEVELAGLDAMVNRWKVIMAVESAAVHGNSIRAHPQAYAEQVRQRIETGFHVPGSRYVEALHCRGHDLARVMHEVFSRV
;
A
#
# COMPACT_ATOMS: atom_id res chain seq x y z
N GLY A 1 9.58 -6.57 16.02
CA GLY A 1 9.03 -6.50 14.66
C GLY A 1 10.17 -6.42 13.67
N ALA A 2 9.86 -6.31 12.39
CA ALA A 2 10.81 -6.09 11.30
C ALA A 2 10.37 -4.88 10.46
N LEU A 3 11.28 -4.33 9.68
CA LEU A 3 10.96 -3.34 8.65
C LEU A 3 11.00 -4.00 7.28
N GLY A 4 10.07 -3.60 6.42
CA GLY A 4 10.06 -3.94 5.00
C GLY A 4 9.67 -2.73 4.17
N THR A 5 9.84 -2.82 2.85
CA THR A 5 9.32 -1.82 1.91
C THR A 5 8.03 -2.35 1.29
N ASP A 6 7.05 -1.47 1.09
CA ASP A 6 5.79 -1.81 0.42
C ASP A 6 5.62 -0.87 -0.78
N THR A 7 5.70 -1.43 -1.97
CA THR A 7 5.48 -0.71 -3.23
C THR A 7 4.20 -1.18 -3.91
N GLY A 8 3.88 -2.46 -3.73
CA GLY A 8 2.70 -3.14 -4.27
C GLY A 8 2.02 -4.08 -3.28
N GLY A 9 2.33 -3.98 -1.99
CA GLY A 9 1.88 -4.94 -0.97
C GLY A 9 3.00 -5.72 -0.30
N SER A 10 4.28 -5.44 -0.56
CA SER A 10 5.41 -6.23 -0.05
C SER A 10 5.60 -6.23 1.48
N VAL A 11 4.86 -5.40 2.23
CA VAL A 11 4.72 -5.53 3.69
C VAL A 11 3.41 -6.27 4.03
N ARG A 12 2.30 -5.89 3.40
CA ARG A 12 0.95 -6.40 3.72
C ARG A 12 0.72 -7.85 3.29
N LEU A 13 1.17 -8.26 2.11
CA LEU A 13 1.03 -9.62 1.59
C LEU A 13 1.76 -10.65 2.46
N PRO A 14 3.09 -10.54 2.72
CA PRO A 14 3.76 -11.51 3.57
C PRO A 14 3.21 -11.49 5.00
N ALA A 15 2.76 -10.33 5.50
CA ALA A 15 2.11 -10.27 6.80
C ALA A 15 0.81 -11.10 6.84
N ALA A 16 -0.04 -10.97 5.82
CA ALA A 16 -1.27 -11.77 5.69
C ALA A 16 -0.97 -13.27 5.59
N MET A 17 0.07 -13.67 4.83
CA MET A 17 0.46 -15.08 4.66
C MET A 17 1.08 -15.69 5.92
N CYS A 18 1.72 -14.89 6.77
CA CYS A 18 2.38 -15.34 7.99
C CYS A 18 1.56 -15.12 9.27
N GLY A 19 0.32 -14.62 9.18
CA GLY A 19 -0.52 -14.36 10.34
C GLY A 19 0.03 -13.28 11.28
N VAL A 20 0.67 -12.25 10.71
CA VAL A 20 1.17 -11.07 11.44
C VAL A 20 0.59 -9.78 10.86
N ILE A 21 0.84 -8.64 11.50
CA ILE A 21 0.35 -7.35 11.07
C ILE A 21 1.44 -6.66 10.25
N GLY A 22 1.09 -6.24 9.03
CA GLY A 22 1.92 -5.42 8.16
C GLY A 22 1.26 -4.08 7.90
N LEU A 23 1.93 -2.98 8.24
CA LEU A 23 1.36 -1.63 8.11
C LEU A 23 2.04 -0.84 6.99
N LYS A 24 1.24 -0.41 6.01
CA LYS A 24 1.65 0.58 5.00
C LYS A 24 1.13 1.95 5.41
N GLY A 25 2.04 2.85 5.79
CA GLY A 25 1.70 4.23 6.12
C GLY A 25 1.24 5.05 4.91
N THR A 26 0.72 6.25 5.16
CA THR A 26 0.50 7.25 4.12
C THR A 26 1.79 7.54 3.38
N LEU A 27 1.75 7.61 2.05
CA LEU A 27 2.89 8.06 1.25
C LEU A 27 3.35 9.41 1.82
N THR A 28 4.66 9.59 2.07
CA THR A 28 5.31 10.71 2.80
C THR A 28 5.44 10.57 4.34
N ARG A 29 4.88 9.53 4.97
CA ARG A 29 4.93 9.41 6.44
C ARG A 29 6.30 8.97 6.99
N THR A 30 7.02 8.12 6.26
CA THR A 30 8.31 7.56 6.66
C THR A 30 9.36 7.88 5.60
N SER A 31 10.60 8.11 6.04
CA SER A 31 11.72 8.41 5.14
C SER A 31 12.10 7.19 4.29
N ARG A 32 12.48 7.44 3.04
CA ARG A 32 13.07 6.44 2.13
C ARG A 32 14.58 6.62 1.99
N HIS A 33 15.18 7.54 2.75
CA HIS A 33 16.62 7.75 2.74
C HIS A 33 17.35 6.46 3.12
N GLY A 34 18.38 6.11 2.34
CA GLY A 34 19.16 4.88 2.54
C GLY A 34 18.49 3.58 2.08
N LEU A 35 17.25 3.61 1.58
CA LEU A 35 16.64 2.44 0.95
C LEU A 35 17.22 2.23 -0.45
N LEU A 36 17.38 0.96 -0.85
CA LEU A 36 17.55 0.62 -2.26
C LEU A 36 16.20 0.86 -2.96
N PRO A 37 16.10 1.84 -3.88
CA PRO A 37 14.82 2.21 -4.44
C PRO A 37 14.31 1.14 -5.41
N GLN A 38 12.98 1.01 -5.49
CA GLN A 38 12.25 0.27 -6.53
C GLN A 38 11.35 1.22 -7.34
N SER A 39 10.59 2.07 -6.65
CA SER A 39 9.68 3.04 -7.28
C SER A 39 9.61 4.30 -6.44
N HIS A 40 10.01 5.42 -7.03
CA HIS A 40 10.13 6.69 -6.35
C HIS A 40 8.78 7.33 -5.98
N SER A 41 7.67 6.87 -6.57
CA SER A 41 6.33 7.44 -6.36
C SER A 41 5.38 6.55 -5.53
N MET A 42 5.79 5.34 -5.14
CA MET A 42 4.90 4.38 -4.46
C MET A 42 5.52 3.69 -3.25
N GLU A 43 6.84 3.54 -3.26
CA GLU A 43 7.57 2.82 -2.23
C GLU A 43 7.53 3.56 -0.89
N LEU A 44 7.29 2.80 0.17
CA LEU A 44 7.35 3.31 1.53
C LEU A 44 7.78 2.20 2.48
N PRO A 45 8.70 2.45 3.43
CA PRO A 45 9.00 1.49 4.47
C PRO A 45 7.85 1.44 5.49
N GLY A 46 7.61 0.25 6.03
CA GLY A 46 6.57 -0.02 7.03
C GLY A 46 6.92 -1.22 7.92
N PRO A 47 6.34 -1.29 9.13
CA PRO A 47 6.63 -2.37 10.06
C PRO A 47 5.82 -3.64 9.76
N LEU A 48 6.43 -4.77 10.10
CA LEU A 48 5.77 -6.06 10.31
C LEU A 48 5.94 -6.45 11.79
N ALA A 49 4.85 -6.74 12.48
CA ALA A 49 4.89 -7.18 13.87
C ALA A 49 3.71 -8.07 14.26
N ARG A 50 3.82 -8.74 15.41
CA ARG A 50 2.78 -9.67 15.90
C ARG A 50 1.53 -8.95 16.42
N THR A 51 1.63 -7.67 16.76
CA THR A 51 0.53 -6.90 17.37
C THR A 51 0.43 -5.51 16.78
N ALA A 52 -0.76 -4.91 16.84
CA ALA A 52 -0.99 -3.56 16.35
C ALA A 52 -0.21 -2.53 17.18
N ARG A 53 -0.05 -2.81 18.48
CA ARG A 53 0.76 -2.02 19.40
C ARG A 53 2.23 -2.01 19.00
N ASP A 54 2.80 -3.14 18.60
CA ASP A 54 4.18 -3.20 18.14
C ASP A 54 4.37 -2.41 16.83
N CYS A 55 3.43 -2.50 15.89
CA CYS A 55 3.45 -1.66 14.69
C CYS A 55 3.35 -0.16 15.02
N ALA A 56 2.47 0.23 15.95
CA ALA A 56 2.32 1.61 16.40
C ALA A 56 3.61 2.15 17.07
N ARG A 57 4.28 1.34 17.90
CA ARG A 57 5.58 1.67 18.50
C ARG A 57 6.66 1.88 17.45
N MET A 58 6.78 0.96 16.51
CA MET A 58 7.76 1.07 15.43
C MET A 58 7.50 2.31 14.58
N MET A 59 6.24 2.57 14.21
CA MET A 59 5.85 3.78 13.48
C MET A 59 6.17 5.07 14.25
N SER A 60 6.03 5.08 15.57
CA SER A 60 6.37 6.25 16.40
C SER A 60 7.87 6.59 16.36
N VAL A 61 8.72 5.62 16.00
CA VAL A 61 10.17 5.81 15.83
C VAL A 61 10.53 6.22 14.41
N ILE A 62 9.94 5.58 13.39
CA ILE A 62 10.37 5.74 11.98
C ILE A 62 9.59 6.82 11.21
N ALA A 63 8.44 7.26 11.73
CA ALA A 63 7.64 8.29 11.09
C ALA A 63 8.17 9.69 11.38
N GLY A 64 8.04 10.59 10.41
CA GLY A 64 8.38 12.00 10.59
C GLY A 64 9.09 12.60 9.39
N HIS A 65 9.35 13.89 9.51
CA HIS A 65 10.18 14.61 8.55
C HIS A 65 11.64 14.19 8.70
N ASP A 66 12.26 13.85 7.58
CA ASP A 66 13.69 13.59 7.46
C ASP A 66 14.28 14.59 6.44
N PRO A 67 15.20 15.47 6.86
CA PRO A 67 15.88 16.40 5.94
C PRO A 67 16.59 15.72 4.76
N SER A 68 16.91 14.43 4.89
CA SER A 68 17.59 13.63 3.86
C SER A 68 16.63 12.99 2.86
N ASP A 69 15.32 13.11 3.08
CA ASP A 69 14.26 12.74 2.14
C ASP A 69 13.22 13.87 2.05
N ALA A 70 13.40 14.74 1.04
CA ALA A 70 12.53 15.87 0.75
C ALA A 70 11.06 15.50 0.46
N LYS A 71 10.71 14.21 0.29
CA LYS A 71 9.31 13.78 0.15
C LYS A 71 8.64 13.49 1.49
N THR A 72 9.35 13.53 2.61
CA THR A 72 8.73 13.32 3.92
C THR A 72 7.86 14.50 4.34
N SER A 73 6.74 14.20 4.99
CA SER A 73 5.79 15.22 5.42
C SER A 73 6.28 15.95 6.67
N HIS A 74 6.16 17.28 6.68
CA HIS A 74 6.32 18.09 7.89
C HIS A 74 5.14 17.98 8.87
N ARG A 75 4.06 17.26 8.53
CA ARG A 75 2.93 17.05 9.44
C ARG A 75 3.38 16.29 10.68
N ARG A 76 3.10 16.84 11.86
CA ARG A 76 3.38 16.22 13.16
C ARG A 76 2.99 14.73 13.17
N VAL A 77 3.87 13.90 13.72
CA VAL A 77 3.62 12.47 13.94
C VAL A 77 2.59 12.34 15.07
N PRO A 78 1.44 11.70 14.84
CA PRO A 78 0.47 11.41 15.89
C PRO A 78 1.05 10.42 16.91
N ASP A 79 0.55 10.45 18.14
CA ASP A 79 0.77 9.36 19.08
C ASP A 79 -0.11 8.18 18.68
N TYR A 80 0.47 7.23 17.94
CA TYR A 80 -0.27 6.08 17.41
C TYR A 80 -0.78 5.18 18.52
N GLU A 81 -0.01 4.97 19.59
CA GLU A 81 -0.38 4.07 20.68
C GLU A 81 -1.58 4.60 21.47
N SER A 82 -1.67 5.93 21.66
CA SER A 82 -2.78 6.57 22.39
C SER A 82 -4.16 6.26 21.81
N THR A 83 -4.23 5.87 20.53
CA THR A 83 -5.50 5.61 19.83
C THR A 83 -5.90 4.14 19.74
N LEU A 84 -5.03 3.21 20.15
CA LEU A 84 -5.25 1.77 19.96
C LEU A 84 -6.47 1.22 20.71
N GLU A 85 -6.82 1.82 21.85
CA GLU A 85 -7.91 1.37 22.71
C GLU A 85 -9.19 2.18 22.50
N ARG A 86 -9.24 3.04 21.48
CA ARG A 86 -10.43 3.82 21.17
C ARG A 86 -11.57 2.88 20.74
N PRO A 87 -12.76 2.99 21.35
CA PRO A 87 -13.91 2.20 20.91
C PRO A 87 -14.26 2.48 19.44
N VAL A 88 -14.67 1.43 18.73
CA VAL A 88 -15.09 1.50 17.32
C VAL A 88 -16.58 1.81 17.14
N ARG A 89 -17.32 2.00 18.23
CA ARG A 89 -18.75 2.34 18.20
C ARG A 89 -18.99 3.61 17.39
N GLY A 90 -19.86 3.52 16.39
CA GLY A 90 -20.17 4.62 15.47
C GLY A 90 -19.15 4.81 14.34
N MET A 91 -18.10 3.98 14.26
CA MET A 91 -17.20 3.96 13.10
C MET A 91 -17.92 3.33 11.91
N ARG A 92 -17.86 3.96 10.74
CA ARG A 92 -18.36 3.35 9.50
C ARG A 92 -17.22 2.62 8.79
N ILE A 93 -17.46 1.39 8.38
CA ILE A 93 -16.49 0.54 7.69
C ILE A 93 -17.02 0.24 6.29
N GLY A 94 -16.37 0.80 5.27
CA GLY A 94 -16.71 0.57 3.87
C GLY A 94 -16.20 -0.78 3.38
N VAL A 95 -17.08 -1.61 2.82
CA VAL A 95 -16.74 -2.94 2.31
C VAL A 95 -17.10 -3.06 0.82
N PRO A 96 -16.11 -3.11 -0.08
CA PRO A 96 -16.31 -3.39 -1.51
C PRO A 96 -16.45 -4.90 -1.74
N ARG A 97 -17.62 -5.46 -1.37
CA ARG A 97 -17.83 -6.92 -1.28
C ARG A 97 -17.61 -7.62 -2.62
N ALA A 98 -18.13 -7.06 -3.71
CA ALA A 98 -18.02 -7.67 -5.03
C ALA A 98 -16.55 -7.81 -5.48
N GLU A 99 -15.76 -6.75 -5.29
CA GLU A 99 -14.36 -6.68 -5.68
C GLU A 99 -13.47 -7.56 -4.79
N LEU A 100 -13.77 -7.64 -3.49
CA LEU A 100 -13.04 -8.53 -2.58
C LEU A 100 -13.28 -10.00 -2.94
N ARG A 101 -14.55 -10.39 -3.17
CA ARG A 101 -14.93 -11.78 -3.45
C ARG A 101 -14.50 -12.29 -4.82
N ALA A 102 -14.23 -11.39 -5.76
CA ALA A 102 -13.76 -11.76 -7.10
C ALA A 102 -12.38 -12.46 -7.08
N ALA A 103 -11.61 -12.33 -5.99
CA ALA A 103 -10.21 -12.78 -5.92
C ALA A 103 -9.88 -13.60 -4.66
N THR A 104 -10.87 -14.10 -3.93
CA THR A 104 -10.70 -14.83 -2.66
C THR A 104 -11.28 -16.25 -2.70
N SER A 105 -10.81 -17.11 -1.80
CA SER A 105 -11.45 -18.41 -1.55
C SER A 105 -12.66 -18.26 -0.63
N THR A 106 -13.55 -19.25 -0.63
CA THR A 106 -14.71 -19.30 0.28
C THR A 106 -14.30 -19.28 1.75
N GLU A 107 -13.14 -19.83 2.10
CA GLU A 107 -12.58 -19.79 3.46
C GLU A 107 -12.20 -18.36 3.88
N VAL A 108 -11.56 -17.60 2.98
CA VAL A 108 -11.21 -16.20 3.23
C VAL A 108 -12.46 -15.33 3.33
N ASP A 109 -13.46 -15.57 2.49
CA ASP A 109 -14.76 -14.89 2.57
C ASP A 109 -15.44 -15.10 3.93
N ALA A 110 -15.46 -16.35 4.42
CA ALA A 110 -16.06 -16.67 5.71
C ALA A 110 -15.32 -15.98 6.88
N LEU A 111 -13.99 -15.90 6.83
CA LEU A 111 -13.19 -15.19 7.83
C LEU A 111 -13.39 -13.67 7.78
N LEU A 112 -13.55 -13.11 6.58
CA LEU A 112 -13.89 -11.70 6.41
C LEU A 112 -15.28 -11.39 6.99
N ASP A 113 -16.29 -12.21 6.67
CA ASP A 113 -17.64 -12.04 7.19
C ASP A 113 -17.68 -12.16 8.73
N ALA A 114 -16.95 -13.13 9.31
CA ALA A 114 -16.81 -13.26 10.76
C ALA A 114 -16.14 -12.03 11.39
N SER A 115 -15.10 -11.48 10.75
CA SER A 115 -14.44 -10.26 11.23
C SER A 115 -15.38 -9.06 11.21
N LEU A 116 -16.17 -8.90 10.14
CA LEU A 116 -17.15 -7.82 10.02
C LEU A 116 -18.29 -7.94 11.04
N ALA A 117 -18.73 -9.16 11.35
CA ALA A 117 -19.73 -9.41 12.39
C ALA A 117 -19.24 -8.93 13.76
N VAL A 118 -17.99 -9.24 14.14
CA VAL A 118 -17.38 -8.74 15.38
C VAL A 118 -17.37 -7.21 15.43
N TYR A 119 -17.02 -6.52 14.33
CA TYR A 119 -17.09 -5.06 14.28
C TYR A 119 -18.52 -4.53 14.44
N GLY A 120 -19.51 -5.20 13.85
CA GLY A 120 -20.93 -4.87 14.02
C GLY A 120 -21.40 -5.01 15.47
N GLU A 121 -21.03 -6.10 16.16
CA GLU A 121 -21.31 -6.32 17.58
C GLU A 121 -20.68 -5.25 18.48
N LEU A 122 -19.49 -4.77 18.12
CA LEU A 122 -18.81 -3.65 18.80
C LEU A 122 -19.44 -2.28 18.47
N GLY A 123 -20.45 -2.23 17.60
CA GLY A 123 -21.22 -1.04 17.25
C GLY A 123 -20.66 -0.23 16.09
N ALA A 124 -19.80 -0.80 15.26
CA ALA A 124 -19.43 -0.20 13.97
C ALA A 124 -20.57 -0.41 12.94
N GLU A 125 -20.70 0.52 12.00
CA GLU A 125 -21.67 0.46 10.92
C GLU A 125 -20.98 -0.08 9.66
N ILE A 126 -21.41 -1.25 9.17
CA ILE A 126 -20.84 -1.86 7.97
C ILE A 126 -21.58 -1.31 6.75
N VAL A 127 -20.87 -0.52 5.94
CA VAL A 127 -21.42 0.16 4.76
C VAL A 127 -20.90 -0.54 3.51
N GLU A 128 -21.81 -1.03 2.67
CA GLU A 128 -21.41 -1.54 1.37
C GLU A 128 -21.05 -0.38 0.44
N VAL A 129 -19.89 -0.48 -0.20
CA VAL A 129 -19.35 0.54 -1.11
C VAL A 129 -18.94 -0.12 -2.42
N GLU A 130 -18.85 0.66 -3.48
CA GLU A 130 -18.35 0.19 -4.77
C GLU A 130 -16.98 0.82 -5.03
N LEU A 131 -16.03 0.02 -5.51
CA LEU A 131 -14.74 0.48 -6.01
C LEU A 131 -14.70 0.36 -7.53
N ALA A 132 -15.56 1.14 -8.19
CA ALA A 132 -15.63 1.20 -9.64
C ALA A 132 -14.22 1.40 -10.26
N GLY A 133 -13.92 0.70 -11.36
CA GLY A 133 -12.67 0.87 -12.09
C GLY A 133 -11.40 0.37 -11.39
N LEU A 134 -11.51 -0.50 -10.37
CA LEU A 134 -10.36 -1.09 -9.68
C LEU A 134 -9.35 -1.74 -10.65
N ASP A 135 -9.81 -2.48 -11.65
CA ASP A 135 -8.93 -3.10 -12.66
C ASP A 135 -8.14 -2.06 -13.45
N ALA A 136 -8.78 -0.96 -13.82
CA ALA A 136 -8.13 0.13 -14.54
C ALA A 136 -7.07 0.81 -13.65
N MET A 137 -7.36 0.99 -12.36
CA MET A 137 -6.40 1.50 -11.37
C MET A 137 -5.21 0.55 -11.21
N VAL A 138 -5.45 -0.77 -11.09
CA VAL A 138 -4.41 -1.79 -10.99
C VAL A 138 -3.54 -1.82 -12.25
N ASN A 139 -4.13 -1.72 -13.44
CA ASN A 139 -3.38 -1.69 -14.69
C ASN A 139 -2.51 -0.43 -14.83
N ARG A 140 -3.03 0.74 -14.42
CA ARG A 140 -2.21 1.97 -14.34
C ARG A 140 -1.08 1.84 -13.32
N TRP A 141 -1.35 1.25 -12.16
CA TRP A 141 -0.33 0.96 -11.16
C TRP A 141 0.78 0.05 -11.72
N LYS A 142 0.44 -0.99 -12.48
CA LYS A 142 1.42 -1.88 -13.16
C LYS A 142 2.30 -1.10 -14.14
N VAL A 143 1.72 -0.18 -14.92
CA VAL A 143 2.47 0.70 -15.84
C VAL A 143 3.48 1.56 -15.08
N ILE A 144 3.04 2.24 -14.01
CA ILE A 144 3.91 3.09 -13.18
C ILE A 144 5.04 2.25 -12.58
N MET A 145 4.71 1.08 -12.01
CA MET A 145 5.70 0.19 -11.39
C MET A 145 6.76 -0.27 -12.38
N ALA A 146 6.35 -0.75 -13.56
CA ALA A 146 7.26 -1.27 -14.57
C ALA A 146 8.25 -0.18 -15.01
N VAL A 147 7.74 1.01 -15.36
CA VAL A 147 8.56 2.13 -15.83
C VAL A 147 9.51 2.63 -14.74
N GLU A 148 9.03 2.81 -13.51
CA GLU A 148 9.88 3.34 -12.44
C GLU A 148 10.96 2.34 -12.01
N SER A 149 10.63 1.05 -11.91
CA SER A 149 11.61 0.02 -11.59
C SER A 149 12.68 -0.10 -12.69
N ALA A 150 12.27 -0.04 -13.97
CA ALA A 150 13.19 -0.01 -15.10
C ALA A 150 14.11 1.23 -15.08
N ALA A 151 13.56 2.41 -14.74
CA ALA A 151 14.35 3.63 -14.62
C ALA A 151 15.40 3.53 -13.51
N VAL A 152 15.03 2.95 -12.36
CA VAL A 152 15.92 2.79 -11.20
C VAL A 152 17.03 1.77 -11.46
N HIS A 153 16.67 0.58 -11.95
CA HIS A 153 17.61 -0.54 -12.08
C HIS A 153 18.30 -0.63 -13.44
N GLY A 154 17.87 0.16 -14.43
CA GLY A 154 18.24 -0.09 -15.82
C GLY A 154 19.73 0.06 -16.14
N ASN A 155 20.44 0.96 -15.47
CA ASN A 155 21.90 1.04 -15.61
C ASN A 155 22.58 -0.23 -15.10
N SER A 156 22.15 -0.73 -13.93
CA SER A 156 22.70 -1.96 -13.34
C SER A 156 22.36 -3.20 -14.16
N ILE A 157 21.15 -3.29 -14.71
CA ILE A 157 20.76 -4.41 -15.60
C ILE A 157 21.59 -4.38 -16.89
N ARG A 158 21.80 -3.21 -17.50
CA ARG A 158 22.63 -3.09 -18.72
C ARG A 158 24.09 -3.44 -18.46
N ALA A 159 24.65 -3.03 -17.33
CA ALA A 159 26.05 -3.28 -16.99
C ALA A 159 26.30 -4.70 -16.47
N HIS A 160 25.38 -5.25 -15.68
CA HIS A 160 25.55 -6.51 -14.94
C HIS A 160 24.26 -7.35 -14.94
N PRO A 161 23.77 -7.81 -16.11
CA PRO A 161 22.50 -8.53 -16.19
C PRO A 161 22.49 -9.82 -15.36
N GLN A 162 23.65 -10.48 -15.23
CA GLN A 162 23.82 -11.73 -14.47
C GLN A 162 23.72 -11.52 -12.95
N ALA A 163 23.78 -10.27 -12.46
CA ALA A 163 23.57 -9.96 -11.05
C ALA A 163 22.08 -9.99 -10.64
N TYR A 164 21.17 -10.11 -11.62
CA TYR A 164 19.73 -10.22 -11.39
C TYR A 164 19.27 -11.64 -11.69
N ALA A 165 18.45 -12.21 -10.82
CA ALA A 165 17.72 -13.44 -11.14
C ALA A 165 16.85 -13.20 -12.37
N GLU A 166 16.78 -14.20 -13.26
CA GLU A 166 16.13 -14.07 -14.57
C GLU A 166 14.68 -13.57 -14.46
N GLN A 167 13.90 -14.12 -13.55
CA GLN A 167 12.51 -13.71 -13.32
C GLN A 167 12.39 -12.25 -12.87
N VAL A 168 13.33 -11.76 -12.07
CA VAL A 168 13.36 -10.36 -11.61
C VAL A 168 13.73 -9.45 -12.78
N ARG A 169 14.78 -9.83 -13.53
CA ARG A 169 15.24 -9.09 -14.71
C ARG A 169 14.13 -8.93 -15.74
N GLN A 170 13.46 -10.02 -16.11
CA GLN A 170 12.35 -10.02 -17.07
C GLN A 170 11.23 -9.06 -16.65
N ARG A 171 10.83 -9.07 -15.38
CA ARG A 171 9.79 -8.16 -14.87
C ARG A 171 10.21 -6.70 -15.00
N ILE A 172 11.46 -6.37 -14.66
CA ILE A 172 11.96 -4.99 -14.74
C ILE A 172 12.09 -4.54 -16.20
N GLU A 173 12.61 -5.40 -17.08
CA GLU A 173 12.84 -5.08 -18.49
C GLU A 173 11.56 -4.73 -19.25
N THR A 174 10.39 -5.24 -18.83
CA THR A 174 9.10 -4.83 -19.42
C THR A 174 8.91 -3.31 -19.40
N GLY A 175 9.43 -2.61 -18.39
CA GLY A 175 9.32 -1.16 -18.27
C GLY A 175 10.09 -0.39 -19.36
N PHE A 176 11.13 -0.97 -19.98
CA PHE A 176 11.86 -0.33 -21.08
C PHE A 176 11.01 -0.20 -22.35
N HIS A 177 9.97 -1.02 -22.48
CA HIS A 177 9.12 -1.08 -23.66
C HIS A 177 7.80 -0.32 -23.50
N VAL A 178 7.56 0.27 -22.33
CA VAL A 178 6.37 1.08 -22.08
C VAL A 178 6.62 2.50 -22.64
N PRO A 179 5.78 3.00 -23.57
CA PRO A 179 5.92 4.36 -24.07
C PRO A 179 5.77 5.39 -22.94
N GLY A 180 6.61 6.43 -22.94
CA GLY A 180 6.54 7.50 -21.94
C GLY A 180 5.16 8.17 -21.86
N SER A 181 4.42 8.24 -22.98
CA SER A 181 3.04 8.72 -23.01
C SER A 181 2.10 7.92 -22.13
N ARG A 182 2.26 6.58 -22.06
CA ARG A 182 1.46 5.71 -21.17
C ARG A 182 1.80 5.93 -19.70
N TYR A 183 3.07 6.19 -19.39
CA TYR A 183 3.48 6.54 -18.04
C TYR A 183 2.85 7.87 -17.58
N VAL A 184 2.93 8.91 -18.43
CA VAL A 184 2.34 10.22 -18.15
C VAL A 184 0.82 10.13 -18.01
N GLU A 185 0.15 9.38 -18.88
CA GLU A 185 -1.29 9.10 -18.79
C GLU A 185 -1.64 8.41 -17.45
N ALA A 186 -0.89 7.37 -17.06
CA ALA A 186 -1.12 6.67 -15.81
C ALA A 186 -0.93 7.58 -14.57
N LEU A 187 0.10 8.44 -14.59
CA LEU A 187 0.32 9.43 -13.54
C LEU A 187 -0.81 10.47 -13.48
N HIS A 188 -1.27 10.95 -14.64
CA HIS A 188 -2.37 11.93 -14.72
C HIS A 188 -3.66 11.34 -14.13
N CYS A 189 -4.02 10.12 -14.50
CA CYS A 189 -5.20 9.44 -13.97
C CYS A 189 -5.12 9.15 -12.47
N ARG A 190 -3.93 8.96 -11.90
CA ARG A 190 -3.76 8.61 -10.47
C ARG A 190 -4.42 9.63 -9.52
N GLY A 191 -4.34 10.92 -9.86
CA GLY A 191 -4.99 11.98 -9.08
C GLY A 191 -6.52 11.91 -9.16
N HIS A 192 -7.05 11.67 -10.35
CA HIS A 192 -8.49 11.51 -10.57
C HIS A 192 -9.04 10.26 -9.87
N ASP A 193 -8.31 9.14 -9.93
CA ASP A 193 -8.65 7.90 -9.24
C ASP A 193 -8.74 8.12 -7.73
N LEU A 194 -7.75 8.81 -7.14
CA LEU A 194 -7.77 9.14 -5.72
C LEU A 194 -8.96 10.05 -5.37
N ALA A 195 -9.17 11.13 -6.12
CA ALA A 195 -10.27 12.06 -5.88
C ALA A 195 -11.63 11.36 -5.94
N ARG A 196 -11.80 10.47 -6.93
CA ARG A 196 -13.00 9.66 -7.08
C ARG A 196 -13.20 8.72 -5.88
N VAL A 197 -12.19 7.95 -5.47
CA VAL A 197 -12.29 7.09 -4.28
C VAL A 197 -12.61 7.90 -3.02
N MET A 198 -11.98 9.07 -2.84
CA MET A 198 -12.29 9.97 -1.73
C MET A 198 -13.75 10.43 -1.74
N HIS A 199 -14.30 10.72 -2.92
CA HIS A 199 -15.69 11.16 -3.06
C HIS A 199 -16.70 10.02 -2.95
N GLU A 200 -16.52 8.94 -3.68
CA GLU A 200 -17.49 7.84 -3.78
C GLU A 200 -17.50 6.94 -2.55
N VAL A 201 -16.33 6.73 -1.94
CA VAL A 201 -16.17 5.83 -0.78
C VAL A 201 -16.11 6.64 0.51
N PHE A 202 -15.08 7.48 0.68
CA PHE A 202 -14.82 8.15 1.97
C PHE A 202 -15.81 9.28 2.33
N SER A 203 -16.74 9.65 1.45
CA SER A 203 -17.89 10.49 1.86
C SER A 203 -19.00 9.69 2.57
N ARG A 204 -19.07 8.38 2.28
CA ARG A 204 -20.07 7.46 2.81
C ARG A 204 -19.65 6.81 4.12
N VAL A 205 -18.36 6.81 4.43
CA VAL A 205 -17.76 6.17 5.62
C VAL A 205 -16.99 7.16 6.48
#